data_AF-A0A2S5VJG4-F1
#
_entry.id   AF-A0A2S5VJG4-F1
#
_cell.length_a   1.000
_cell.length_b   1.000
_cell.length_c   1.000
_cell.angle_alpha   90.00
_cell.angle_beta   90.00
_cell.angle_gamma   90.00
#
_symmetry.space_group_name_H-M   'P 1'
#
loop_
_entity.id
_entity.type
_entity.pdbx_description
1 polymer ?
#
loop_
_entity_poly.entity_id
_entity_poly.type
_entity_poly.pdbx_seq_one_letter_code
_entity_poly.pdbx_strand_id
1 'polypeptide(L)'
;MGVAQPAAVIERDDGTREVVAWPGLPTGLVRPVQEVAPTPGGVWVAYLPDEAPDGVPRETTASAVHISLDGRIREHHGLPAVAFLGATRHGLWLSTTGQLPDADAPAEWRRERELLVVAPDGTRHDMTTDRVPVRASDDGTGCRLVAFADGPERTPAYGGWEYGYAELAVALPAELPAVLRVDAHDAMPLPGGDEPEPSPAADPTGDDATRDDPTDAQPARPADPTSEEPARPDDPVIPWDLVAMPDSLARAATESLATGFGDPDAYWGDPRDTRGRAPLAQGMSGSSVTVVGEWPRTRVVVEFRHASRPGLLLRRTLPVFDAAGRIATAEYAAIHLMEDVETGQLPPAGAARDGILEV
;
A
#
# COMPACT_ATOMS: atom_id res chain seq x y z
N MET A 1 4.87 9.76 11.23
CA MET A 1 3.90 9.15 10.30
C MET A 1 2.66 10.03 10.31
N GLY A 2 2.49 10.85 9.28
CA GLY A 2 1.30 11.69 9.15
C GLY A 2 0.08 10.80 8.97
N VAL A 3 -1.03 11.19 9.58
CA VAL A 3 -2.32 10.56 9.28
C VAL A 3 -2.74 11.11 7.92
N ALA A 4 -2.88 10.24 6.91
CA ALA A 4 -3.49 10.63 5.64
C ALA A 4 -4.90 11.19 5.90
N GLN A 5 -5.08 12.48 5.67
CA GLN A 5 -6.35 13.18 5.86
C GLN A 5 -7.30 12.88 4.69
N PRO A 6 -8.63 12.87 4.90
CA PRO A 6 -9.62 12.72 3.84
C PRO A 6 -9.78 14.03 3.07
N ALA A 7 -8.68 14.60 2.57
CA ALA A 7 -8.65 15.91 1.97
C ALA A 7 -7.64 16.01 0.85
N ALA A 8 -7.89 16.93 -0.08
CA ALA A 8 -6.93 17.35 -1.09
C ALA A 8 -6.86 18.88 -1.11
N VAL A 9 -5.68 19.38 -1.49
CA VAL A 9 -5.47 20.79 -1.78
C VAL A 9 -5.41 20.96 -3.30
N ILE A 10 -6.27 21.83 -3.83
CA ILE A 10 -6.28 22.22 -5.22
C ILE A 10 -5.59 23.58 -5.30
N GLU A 11 -4.44 23.60 -5.96
CA GLU A 11 -3.72 24.83 -6.27
C GLU A 11 -3.99 25.21 -7.73
N ARG A 12 -4.48 26.44 -7.94
CA ARG A 12 -4.73 27.00 -9.27
C ARG A 12 -3.54 27.83 -9.73
N ASP A 13 -3.44 28.04 -11.05
CA ASP A 13 -2.35 28.82 -11.67
C ASP A 13 -2.26 30.27 -11.15
N ASP A 14 -3.37 30.82 -10.64
CA ASP A 14 -3.42 32.15 -10.02
C ASP A 14 -2.93 32.16 -8.55
N GLY A 15 -2.46 31.02 -8.04
CA GLY A 15 -2.02 30.81 -6.67
C GLY A 15 -3.16 30.62 -5.67
N THR A 16 -4.42 30.60 -6.12
CA THR A 16 -5.56 30.29 -5.26
C THR A 16 -5.48 28.85 -4.80
N ARG A 17 -5.72 28.65 -3.50
CA ARG A 17 -5.78 27.33 -2.88
C ARG A 17 -7.18 27.05 -2.37
N GLU A 18 -7.67 25.86 -2.68
CA GLU A 18 -8.95 25.37 -2.22
C GLU A 18 -8.75 24.01 -1.57
N VAL A 19 -9.24 23.85 -0.34
CA VAL A 19 -9.22 22.56 0.38
C VAL A 19 -10.57 21.90 0.19
N VAL A 20 -10.56 20.67 -0.30
CA VAL A 20 -11.74 19.83 -0.48
C VAL A 20 -11.59 18.57 0.36
N ALA A 21 -12.68 18.09 0.97
CA ALA A 21 -12.60 16.97 1.91
C ALA A 21 -13.85 16.08 1.92
N TRP A 22 -13.66 14.82 2.34
CA TRP A 22 -14.65 13.74 2.34
C TRP A 22 -14.55 12.87 3.62
N PRO A 23 -14.69 13.45 4.82
CA PRO A 23 -14.41 12.76 6.08
C PRO A 23 -15.32 11.57 6.38
N GLY A 24 -16.51 11.52 5.77
CA GLY A 24 -17.53 10.49 6.00
C GLY A 24 -17.50 9.32 5.02
N LEU A 25 -16.46 9.18 4.19
CA LEU A 25 -16.43 8.15 3.16
C LEU A 25 -16.46 6.73 3.77
N PRO A 26 -17.45 5.89 3.41
CA PRO A 26 -17.56 4.53 3.93
C PRO A 26 -16.47 3.65 3.32
N THR A 27 -15.42 3.45 4.10
CA THR A 27 -14.26 2.60 3.75
C THR A 27 -14.15 1.40 4.67
N GLY A 28 -15.14 1.24 5.54
CA GLY A 28 -15.33 0.08 6.38
C GLY A 28 -14.52 0.02 7.66
N LEU A 29 -14.34 -1.17 8.21
CA LEU A 29 -13.80 -1.41 9.56
C LEU A 29 -12.31 -1.70 9.58
N VAL A 30 -11.72 -2.07 8.44
CA VAL A 30 -10.28 -2.29 8.28
C VAL A 30 -9.69 -1.11 7.51
N ARG A 31 -8.47 -0.70 7.85
CA ARG A 31 -7.77 0.36 7.13
C ARG A 31 -7.67 -0.04 5.65
N PRO A 32 -8.18 0.77 4.70
CA PRO A 32 -8.08 0.46 3.29
C PRO A 32 -6.68 0.74 2.75
N VAL A 33 -6.33 0.06 1.65
CA VAL A 33 -5.25 0.49 0.77
C VAL A 33 -5.73 1.72 -0.01
N GLN A 34 -4.88 2.74 -0.10
CA GLN A 34 -5.21 4.00 -0.76
C GLN A 34 -4.41 4.12 -2.06
N GLU A 35 -5.12 4.40 -3.15
CA GLU A 35 -4.52 4.57 -4.48
C GLU A 35 -4.97 5.89 -5.08
N VAL A 36 -4.05 6.59 -5.74
CA VAL A 36 -4.33 7.90 -6.36
C VAL A 36 -3.99 7.84 -7.83
N ALA A 37 -4.95 8.20 -8.70
CA ALA A 37 -4.70 8.31 -10.14
C ALA A 37 -5.20 9.64 -10.71
N PRO A 38 -4.32 10.42 -11.37
CA PRO A 38 -4.74 11.61 -12.09
C PRO A 38 -5.43 11.25 -13.40
N THR A 39 -6.28 12.16 -13.87
CA THR A 39 -6.89 12.13 -15.20
C THR A 39 -6.90 13.57 -15.76
N PRO A 40 -7.12 13.76 -17.07
CA PRO A 40 -7.29 15.10 -17.62
C PRO A 40 -8.43 15.92 -16.99
N GLY A 41 -9.41 15.26 -16.33
CA GLY A 41 -10.57 15.91 -15.73
C GLY A 41 -10.49 16.12 -14.21
N GLY A 42 -9.42 15.67 -13.55
CA GLY A 42 -9.33 15.66 -12.09
C GLY A 42 -8.49 14.51 -11.54
N VAL A 43 -8.70 14.16 -10.29
CA VAL A 43 -7.99 13.09 -9.58
C VAL A 43 -8.98 12.10 -9.00
N TRP A 44 -8.65 10.82 -9.12
CA TRP A 44 -9.31 9.74 -8.39
C TRP A 44 -8.50 9.35 -7.16
N VAL A 45 -9.19 9.18 -6.04
CA VAL A 45 -8.66 8.54 -4.82
C VAL A 45 -9.51 7.30 -4.57
N ALA A 46 -8.92 6.12 -4.67
CA ALA A 46 -9.57 4.85 -4.42
C ALA A 46 -9.15 4.29 -3.05
N TYR A 47 -10.12 3.72 -2.35
CA TYR A 47 -9.97 3.08 -1.05
C TYR A 47 -10.39 1.61 -1.21
N LEU A 48 -9.39 0.76 -1.38
CA LEU A 48 -9.58 -0.67 -1.60
C LEU A 48 -9.60 -1.42 -0.27
N PRO A 49 -10.41 -2.48 -0.14
CA PRO A 49 -10.33 -3.36 1.02
C PRO A 49 -8.93 -3.98 1.09
N ASP A 50 -8.33 -3.92 2.28
CA ASP A 50 -7.06 -4.59 2.60
C ASP A 50 -7.33 -6.00 3.15
N GLU A 51 -6.28 -6.80 3.32
CA GLU A 51 -6.40 -8.08 4.01
C GLU A 51 -6.89 -7.88 5.45
N ALA A 52 -8.05 -8.45 5.75
CA ALA A 52 -8.60 -8.41 7.09
C ALA A 52 -7.88 -9.43 7.99
N PRO A 53 -7.52 -9.07 9.22
CA PRO A 53 -6.99 -10.02 10.19
C PRO A 53 -7.94 -11.19 10.43
N ASP A 54 -7.40 -12.31 10.92
CA ASP A 54 -8.18 -13.48 11.26
C ASP A 54 -9.36 -13.15 12.19
N GLY A 55 -10.55 -13.62 11.82
CA GLY A 55 -11.79 -13.40 12.57
C GLY A 55 -12.47 -12.04 12.32
N VAL A 56 -11.88 -11.17 11.50
CA VAL A 56 -12.53 -9.93 11.03
C VAL A 56 -13.26 -10.22 9.71
N PRO A 57 -14.53 -9.81 9.55
CA PRO A 57 -15.22 -9.92 8.28
C PRO A 57 -14.45 -9.19 7.18
N ARG A 58 -14.13 -9.91 6.10
CA ARG A 58 -13.51 -9.30 4.92
C ARG A 58 -14.53 -8.42 4.21
N GLU A 59 -14.15 -7.18 4.00
CA GLU A 59 -14.89 -6.30 3.13
C GLU A 59 -14.54 -6.61 1.68
N THR A 60 -15.55 -6.61 0.83
CA THR A 60 -15.41 -6.97 -0.58
C THR A 60 -15.73 -5.80 -1.51
N THR A 61 -15.89 -4.60 -0.94
CA THR A 61 -16.27 -3.42 -1.70
C THR A 61 -15.33 -2.27 -1.42
N ALA A 62 -14.87 -1.63 -2.48
CA ALA A 62 -14.12 -0.39 -2.42
C ALA A 62 -15.06 0.83 -2.40
N SER A 63 -14.48 1.95 -1.97
CA SER A 63 -15.03 3.29 -2.17
C SER A 63 -14.03 4.14 -2.95
N ALA A 64 -14.50 5.13 -3.68
CA ALA A 64 -13.64 6.05 -4.41
C ALA A 64 -14.20 7.46 -4.40
N VAL A 65 -13.30 8.43 -4.57
CA VAL A 65 -13.63 9.83 -4.68
C VAL A 65 -13.04 10.36 -5.99
N HIS A 66 -13.87 11.03 -6.79
CA HIS A 66 -13.39 11.86 -7.89
C HIS A 66 -13.41 13.33 -7.48
N ILE A 67 -12.28 13.99 -7.64
CA ILE A 67 -12.07 15.41 -7.38
C ILE A 67 -11.84 16.08 -8.72
N SER A 68 -12.82 16.84 -9.22
CA SER A 68 -12.65 17.57 -10.47
C SER A 68 -11.76 18.80 -10.29
N LEU A 69 -11.21 19.30 -11.41
CA LEU A 69 -10.34 20.48 -11.43
C LEU A 69 -10.98 21.76 -10.85
N ASP A 70 -12.30 21.82 -10.79
CA ASP A 70 -13.06 22.93 -10.20
C ASP A 70 -13.41 22.73 -8.71
N GLY A 71 -12.91 21.66 -8.08
CA GLY A 71 -13.11 21.38 -6.66
C GLY A 71 -14.38 20.61 -6.30
N ARG A 72 -15.17 20.14 -7.29
CA ARG A 72 -16.33 19.29 -6.98
C ARG A 72 -15.88 17.89 -6.62
N ILE A 73 -16.38 17.41 -5.49
CA ILE A 73 -16.23 16.04 -5.02
C ILE A 73 -17.41 15.20 -5.48
N ARG A 74 -17.13 13.98 -5.96
CA ARG A 74 -18.12 12.92 -6.12
C ARG A 74 -17.62 11.64 -5.48
N GLU A 75 -18.46 11.08 -4.62
CA GLU A 75 -18.18 9.85 -3.89
C GLU A 75 -18.86 8.66 -4.58
N HIS A 76 -18.15 7.54 -4.62
CA HIS A 76 -18.59 6.30 -5.22
C HIS A 76 -18.41 5.19 -4.18
N HIS A 77 -19.46 4.42 -3.92
CA HIS A 77 -19.48 3.41 -2.85
C HIS A 77 -19.89 2.05 -3.39
N GLY A 78 -19.57 1.00 -2.63
CA GLY A 78 -20.01 -0.35 -2.94
C GLY A 78 -19.47 -0.84 -4.29
N LEU A 79 -18.24 -0.44 -4.63
CA LEU A 79 -17.59 -0.83 -5.88
C LEU A 79 -17.06 -2.26 -5.71
N PRO A 80 -17.48 -3.23 -6.54
CA PRO A 80 -16.85 -4.54 -6.53
C PRO A 80 -15.43 -4.35 -7.06
N ALA A 81 -14.43 -4.43 -6.18
CA ALA A 81 -13.05 -4.21 -6.58
C ALA A 81 -12.16 -5.16 -5.80
N VAL A 82 -11.34 -5.90 -6.55
CA VAL A 82 -10.26 -6.71 -5.99
C VAL A 82 -8.90 -6.10 -6.30
N ALA A 83 -8.78 -5.33 -7.38
CA ALA A 83 -7.58 -4.55 -7.67
C ALA A 83 -7.90 -3.21 -8.35
N PHE A 84 -7.13 -2.19 -8.01
CA PHE A 84 -7.09 -0.92 -8.73
C PHE A 84 -6.12 -1.02 -9.89
N LEU A 85 -6.55 -0.55 -11.07
CA LEU A 85 -5.71 -0.55 -12.26
C LEU A 85 -5.23 0.86 -12.62
N GLY A 86 -5.82 1.92 -12.06
CA GLY A 86 -5.53 3.30 -12.42
C GLY A 86 -6.76 4.04 -12.93
N ALA A 87 -6.54 5.14 -13.65
CA ALA A 87 -7.61 5.94 -14.21
C ALA A 87 -7.27 6.45 -15.62
N THR A 88 -8.30 6.65 -16.43
CA THR A 88 -8.21 7.31 -17.73
C THR A 88 -9.31 8.34 -17.88
N ARG A 89 -9.40 9.07 -19.00
CA ARG A 89 -10.57 9.94 -19.28
C ARG A 89 -11.92 9.23 -19.23
N HIS A 90 -11.95 7.90 -19.36
CA HIS A 90 -13.19 7.13 -19.23
C HIS A 90 -13.64 6.99 -17.77
N GLY A 91 -12.71 7.09 -16.81
CA GLY A 91 -13.00 6.90 -15.40
C GLY A 91 -11.94 6.09 -14.65
N LEU A 92 -12.31 5.66 -13.45
CA LEU A 92 -11.55 4.76 -12.59
C LEU A 92 -11.64 3.32 -13.10
N TRP A 93 -10.51 2.62 -13.22
CA TRP A 93 -10.43 1.23 -13.70
C TRP A 93 -10.19 0.27 -12.54
N LEU A 94 -11.04 -0.76 -12.46
CA LEU A 94 -11.01 -1.78 -11.41
C LEU A 94 -11.05 -3.17 -12.03
N SER A 95 -10.29 -4.11 -11.47
CA SER A 95 -10.50 -5.54 -11.70
C SER A 95 -11.47 -6.09 -10.66
N THR A 96 -12.50 -6.80 -11.11
CA THR A 96 -13.44 -7.52 -10.23
C THR A 96 -13.03 -8.98 -10.06
N THR A 97 -12.12 -9.48 -10.92
CA THR A 97 -11.49 -10.79 -10.77
C THR A 97 -10.20 -10.68 -9.96
N GLY A 98 -10.03 -11.57 -8.98
CA GLY A 98 -8.97 -11.52 -7.98
C GLY A 98 -7.57 -11.95 -8.44
N GLN A 99 -6.76 -12.37 -7.46
CA GLN A 99 -5.31 -12.65 -7.49
C GLN A 99 -4.71 -13.08 -8.83
N LEU A 100 -3.45 -12.69 -9.03
CA LEU A 100 -2.64 -13.16 -10.15
C LEU A 100 -2.73 -14.70 -10.29
N PRO A 101 -2.86 -15.23 -11.51
CA PRO A 101 -2.88 -16.66 -11.71
C PRO A 101 -1.57 -17.32 -11.25
N ASP A 102 -1.63 -18.61 -10.95
CA ASP A 102 -0.43 -19.41 -10.72
C ASP A 102 0.50 -19.31 -11.94
N ALA A 103 1.78 -19.02 -11.68
CA ALA A 103 2.81 -18.92 -12.69
C ALA A 103 2.95 -20.22 -13.51
N ASP A 104 2.68 -21.37 -12.90
CA ASP A 104 2.75 -22.69 -13.56
C ASP A 104 1.43 -23.05 -14.30
N ALA A 105 0.44 -22.14 -14.34
CA ALA A 105 -0.86 -22.35 -15.00
C ALA A 105 -1.06 -21.41 -16.20
N PRO A 106 -0.31 -21.57 -17.32
CA PRO A 106 -0.30 -20.62 -18.43
C PRO A 106 -1.67 -20.38 -19.08
N ALA A 107 -2.57 -21.37 -19.05
CA ALA A 107 -3.92 -21.23 -19.58
C ALA A 107 -4.76 -20.19 -18.79
N GLU A 108 -4.51 -20.02 -17.50
CA GLU A 108 -5.23 -19.04 -16.68
C GLU A 108 -4.80 -17.59 -17.00
N TRP A 109 -3.60 -17.37 -17.52
CA TRP A 109 -3.12 -16.04 -17.91
C TRP A 109 -3.86 -15.45 -19.12
N ARG A 110 -4.48 -16.31 -19.94
CA ARG A 110 -5.31 -15.94 -21.10
C ARG A 110 -6.81 -16.08 -20.86
N ARG A 111 -7.21 -16.33 -19.62
CA ARG A 111 -8.62 -16.44 -19.26
C ARG A 111 -9.29 -15.08 -19.27
N GLU A 112 -10.56 -15.05 -19.64
CA GLU A 112 -11.37 -13.85 -19.60
C GLU A 112 -11.47 -13.28 -18.17
N ARG A 113 -11.23 -11.98 -18.04
CA ARG A 113 -11.22 -11.19 -16.81
C ARG A 113 -12.27 -10.10 -16.91
N GLU A 114 -12.93 -9.83 -15.80
CA GLU A 114 -13.94 -8.79 -15.69
C GLU A 114 -13.30 -7.50 -15.17
N LEU A 115 -13.63 -6.41 -15.84
CA LEU A 115 -13.21 -5.06 -15.50
C LEU A 115 -14.45 -4.19 -15.29
N LEU A 116 -14.33 -3.24 -14.37
CA LEU A 116 -15.30 -2.19 -14.14
C LEU A 116 -14.63 -0.84 -14.37
N VAL A 117 -15.24 -0.01 -15.23
CA VAL A 117 -14.87 1.40 -15.38
C VAL A 117 -15.96 2.28 -14.78
N VAL A 118 -15.60 3.15 -13.84
CA VAL A 118 -16.51 4.08 -13.17
C VAL A 118 -16.21 5.50 -13.63
N ALA A 119 -17.13 6.08 -14.39
CA ALA A 119 -17.03 7.47 -14.84
C ALA A 119 -17.27 8.44 -13.67
N PRO A 120 -16.79 9.70 -13.76
CA PRO A 120 -17.01 10.71 -12.74
C PRO A 120 -18.48 11.03 -12.43
N ASP A 121 -19.42 10.70 -13.32
CA ASP A 121 -20.86 10.85 -13.07
C ASP A 121 -21.52 9.64 -12.42
N GLY A 122 -20.73 8.63 -12.08
CA GLY A 122 -21.20 7.39 -11.49
C GLY A 122 -21.70 6.38 -12.51
N THR A 123 -21.68 6.70 -13.81
CA THR A 123 -21.93 5.73 -14.86
C THR A 123 -20.91 4.60 -14.76
N ARG A 124 -21.40 3.37 -14.84
CA ARG A 124 -20.60 2.15 -14.77
C ARG A 124 -20.55 1.51 -16.15
N HIS A 125 -19.37 1.07 -16.55
CA HIS A 125 -19.16 0.30 -17.76
C HIS A 125 -18.47 -1.00 -17.38
N ASP A 126 -19.24 -2.09 -17.42
CA ASP A 126 -18.74 -3.44 -17.25
C ASP A 126 -18.15 -3.92 -18.58
N MET A 127 -16.95 -4.49 -18.54
CA MET A 127 -16.29 -5.04 -19.72
C MET A 127 -15.46 -6.26 -19.37
N THR A 128 -15.06 -7.01 -20.40
CA THR A 128 -14.12 -8.12 -20.23
C THR A 128 -12.85 -7.93 -21.05
N THR A 129 -11.76 -8.56 -20.59
CA THR A 129 -10.52 -8.67 -21.35
C THR A 129 -9.99 -10.10 -21.32
N ASP A 130 -9.26 -10.52 -22.35
CA ASP A 130 -8.72 -11.88 -22.50
C ASP A 130 -7.30 -12.04 -21.94
N ARG A 131 -6.83 -11.06 -21.16
CA ARG A 131 -5.53 -11.06 -20.49
C ARG A 131 -5.65 -10.56 -19.06
N VAL A 132 -4.62 -10.81 -18.26
CA VAL A 132 -4.54 -10.24 -16.91
C VAL A 132 -4.17 -8.76 -17.01
N PRO A 133 -5.07 -7.83 -16.64
CA PRO A 133 -4.78 -6.40 -16.65
C PRO A 133 -3.75 -6.05 -15.58
N VAL A 134 -2.88 -5.10 -15.88
CA VAL A 134 -1.85 -4.60 -14.94
C VAL A 134 -2.16 -3.17 -14.54
N ARG A 135 -2.30 -2.28 -15.53
CA ARG A 135 -2.56 -0.85 -15.27
C ARG A 135 -3.28 -0.16 -16.42
N ALA A 136 -4.11 0.81 -16.12
CA ALA A 136 -4.76 1.72 -17.07
C ALA A 136 -4.28 3.15 -16.80
N SER A 137 -3.89 3.87 -17.85
CA SER A 137 -3.34 5.21 -17.72
C SER A 137 -3.72 6.12 -18.91
N ASP A 138 -3.80 7.42 -18.65
CA ASP A 138 -4.03 8.47 -19.63
C ASP A 138 -2.99 9.57 -19.45
N ASP A 139 -2.16 9.78 -20.47
CA ASP A 139 -1.11 10.80 -20.48
C ASP A 139 -1.55 12.11 -21.16
N GLY A 140 -2.86 12.25 -21.41
CA GLY A 140 -3.45 13.38 -22.14
C GLY A 140 -3.41 13.19 -23.65
N THR A 141 -2.40 12.49 -24.18
CA THR A 141 -2.27 12.21 -25.63
C THR A 141 -2.95 10.92 -26.06
N GLY A 142 -3.05 9.94 -25.15
CA GLY A 142 -3.76 8.70 -25.39
C GLY A 142 -4.11 7.96 -24.11
N CYS A 143 -5.08 7.06 -24.23
CA CYS A 143 -5.45 6.13 -23.17
C CYS A 143 -4.88 4.75 -23.49
N ARG A 144 -4.31 4.08 -22.49
CA ARG A 144 -3.81 2.71 -22.65
C ARG A 144 -4.22 1.83 -21.48
N LEU A 145 -4.46 0.55 -21.80
CA LEU A 145 -4.47 -0.54 -20.83
C LEU A 145 -3.21 -1.38 -21.06
N VAL A 146 -2.45 -1.60 -19.99
CA VAL A 146 -1.34 -2.54 -19.96
C VAL A 146 -1.86 -3.85 -19.39
N ALA A 147 -1.51 -4.95 -20.02
CA ALA A 147 -1.85 -6.30 -19.61
C ALA A 147 -0.65 -7.23 -19.79
N PHE A 148 -0.59 -8.33 -19.04
CA PHE A 148 0.40 -9.36 -19.30
C PHE A 148 0.13 -10.03 -20.65
N ALA A 149 1.18 -10.25 -21.43
CA ALA A 149 1.11 -10.92 -22.72
C ALA A 149 0.66 -12.39 -22.56
N ASP A 150 1.25 -13.05 -21.57
CA ASP A 150 1.17 -14.48 -21.28
C ASP A 150 1.54 -14.77 -19.81
N GLY A 151 1.56 -16.05 -19.44
CA GLY A 151 2.20 -16.49 -18.20
C GLY A 151 3.71 -16.20 -18.18
N PRO A 152 4.30 -16.08 -16.99
CA PRO A 152 5.70 -15.70 -16.85
C PRO A 152 6.64 -16.72 -17.49
N GLU A 153 7.75 -16.21 -18.03
CA GLU A 153 8.89 -17.04 -18.39
C GLU A 153 9.67 -17.40 -17.13
N ARG A 154 9.97 -18.69 -16.95
CA ARG A 154 10.67 -19.19 -15.78
C ARG A 154 12.15 -19.41 -16.08
N THR A 155 13.03 -18.72 -15.35
CA THR A 155 14.50 -18.82 -15.49
C THR A 155 15.13 -19.39 -14.21
N PRO A 156 16.13 -20.28 -14.28
CA PRO A 156 16.82 -20.77 -13.08
C PRO A 156 17.64 -19.65 -12.41
N ALA A 157 17.47 -19.44 -11.11
CA ALA A 157 18.22 -18.45 -10.33
C ALA A 157 18.50 -18.96 -8.90
N TYR A 158 19.75 -18.81 -8.40
CA TYR A 158 20.20 -19.09 -7.02
C TYR A 158 19.46 -20.20 -6.24
N GLY A 159 19.43 -21.43 -6.77
CA GLY A 159 18.81 -22.58 -6.07
C GLY A 159 17.27 -22.61 -6.14
N GLY A 160 16.66 -21.75 -6.96
CA GLY A 160 15.23 -21.67 -7.23
C GLY A 160 14.94 -21.19 -8.67
N TRP A 161 13.84 -20.47 -8.82
CA TRP A 161 13.34 -19.94 -10.09
C TRP A 161 13.04 -18.45 -9.98
N GLU A 162 13.35 -17.72 -11.03
CA GLU A 162 12.94 -16.35 -11.27
C GLU A 162 11.88 -16.33 -12.38
N TYR A 163 10.97 -15.36 -12.33
CA TYR A 163 9.81 -15.26 -13.23
C TYR A 163 9.81 -13.91 -13.93
N GLY A 164 9.97 -13.91 -15.24
CA GLY A 164 9.91 -12.72 -16.09
C GLY A 164 8.53 -12.56 -16.73
N TYR A 165 7.94 -11.36 -16.61
CA TYR A 165 6.62 -11.05 -17.16
C TYR A 165 6.71 -10.14 -18.37
N ALA A 166 6.17 -10.57 -19.51
CA ALA A 166 6.04 -9.73 -20.68
C ALA A 166 4.75 -8.90 -20.61
N GLU A 167 4.83 -7.59 -20.83
CA GLU A 167 3.69 -6.68 -20.84
C GLU A 167 3.35 -6.20 -22.27
N LEU A 168 2.05 -6.05 -22.54
CA LEU A 168 1.52 -5.44 -23.76
C LEU A 168 0.74 -4.18 -23.41
N ALA A 169 0.95 -3.11 -24.18
CA ALA A 169 0.15 -1.90 -24.12
C ALA A 169 -0.91 -1.89 -25.23
N VAL A 170 -2.17 -1.73 -24.86
CA VAL A 170 -3.33 -1.65 -25.76
C VAL A 170 -3.87 -0.22 -25.74
N ALA A 171 -3.90 0.43 -26.91
CA ALA A 171 -4.57 1.72 -27.05
C ALA A 171 -6.08 1.57 -26.87
N LEU A 172 -6.66 2.39 -25.99
CA LEU A 172 -8.09 2.36 -25.69
C LEU A 172 -8.85 3.31 -26.63
N PRO A 173 -9.96 2.85 -27.25
CA PRO A 173 -10.81 3.71 -28.07
C PRO A 173 -11.53 4.75 -27.20
N ALA A 174 -12.07 5.80 -27.83
CA ALA A 174 -12.85 6.83 -27.14
C ALA A 174 -14.18 6.33 -26.56
N GLU A 175 -14.79 5.33 -27.21
CA GLU A 175 -15.95 4.60 -26.68
C GLU A 175 -15.50 3.19 -26.32
N LEU A 176 -15.63 2.84 -25.04
CA LEU A 176 -15.14 1.54 -24.55
C LEU A 176 -16.02 0.39 -25.07
N PRO A 177 -15.41 -0.68 -25.59
CA PRO A 177 -16.16 -1.87 -25.97
C PRO A 177 -16.60 -2.65 -24.73
N ALA A 178 -17.60 -3.52 -24.89
CA ALA A 178 -17.96 -4.50 -23.86
C ALA A 178 -16.90 -5.61 -23.72
N VAL A 179 -16.12 -5.87 -24.78
CA VAL A 179 -15.08 -6.91 -24.80
C VAL A 179 -13.82 -6.32 -25.44
N LEU A 180 -12.71 -6.35 -24.71
CA LEU A 180 -11.39 -5.90 -25.14
C LEU A 180 -10.48 -7.11 -25.38
N ARG A 181 -10.26 -7.47 -26.65
CA ARG A 181 -9.36 -8.57 -27.04
C ARG A 181 -7.98 -8.01 -27.33
N VAL A 182 -7.00 -8.28 -26.47
CA VAL A 182 -5.65 -7.70 -26.56
C VAL A 182 -5.01 -7.96 -27.92
N ASP A 183 -5.13 -9.17 -28.46
CA ASP A 183 -4.55 -9.53 -29.78
C ASP A 183 -5.27 -8.87 -30.98
N ALA A 184 -6.51 -8.40 -30.80
CA ALA A 184 -7.30 -7.77 -31.86
C ALA A 184 -7.12 -6.25 -31.92
N HIS A 185 -6.51 -5.67 -30.88
CA HIS A 185 -6.06 -4.29 -30.87
C HIS A 185 -4.57 -4.27 -31.21
N ASP A 186 -4.07 -3.18 -31.81
CA ASP A 186 -2.65 -3.01 -32.18
C ASP A 186 -1.76 -2.92 -30.92
N ALA A 187 -1.67 -4.03 -30.19
CA ALA A 187 -0.97 -4.14 -28.92
C ALA A 187 0.54 -4.07 -29.15
N MET A 188 1.19 -3.18 -28.43
CA MET A 188 2.63 -3.00 -28.53
C MET A 188 3.32 -3.67 -27.34
N PRO A 189 4.34 -4.52 -27.57
CA PRO A 189 5.21 -4.98 -26.50
C PRO A 189 5.85 -3.80 -25.80
N LEU A 190 5.77 -3.79 -24.48
CA LEU A 190 6.58 -2.90 -23.67
C LEU A 190 7.95 -3.56 -23.49
N PRO A 191 9.06 -2.80 -23.62
CA PRO A 191 10.37 -3.35 -23.25
C PRO A 191 10.26 -3.83 -21.80
N GLY A 192 10.62 -5.10 -21.57
CA GLY A 192 10.56 -5.71 -20.24
C GLY A 192 11.24 -4.78 -19.25
N GLY A 193 10.50 -4.37 -18.23
CA GLY A 193 11.04 -3.59 -17.15
C GLY A 193 11.97 -4.47 -16.35
N ASP A 194 13.23 -4.57 -16.77
CA ASP A 194 14.34 -4.68 -15.83
C ASP A 194 14.47 -3.32 -15.11
N GLU A 195 13.40 -2.84 -14.46
CA GLU A 195 13.62 -1.99 -13.30
C GLU A 195 14.01 -2.98 -12.21
N PRO A 196 15.29 -3.02 -11.80
CA PRO A 196 15.68 -3.90 -10.72
C PRO A 196 14.77 -3.54 -9.55
N GLU A 197 14.09 -4.55 -8.98
CA GLU A 197 13.64 -4.40 -7.60
C GLU A 197 14.82 -3.86 -6.81
N PRO A 198 14.63 -2.84 -5.95
CA PRO A 198 15.73 -2.32 -5.15
C PRO A 198 16.18 -3.44 -4.20
N SER A 199 17.13 -4.24 -4.67
CA SER A 199 17.92 -5.11 -3.81
C SER A 199 18.57 -4.19 -2.78
N PRO A 200 18.47 -4.53 -1.47
CA PRO A 200 19.14 -3.75 -0.45
C PRO A 200 20.62 -3.69 -0.80
N ALA A 201 21.13 -2.48 -0.88
CA ALA A 201 22.47 -2.15 -1.36
C ALA A 201 23.51 -3.16 -0.86
N ALA A 202 24.06 -3.94 -1.79
CA ALA A 202 25.38 -4.51 -1.61
C ALA A 202 26.36 -3.34 -1.59
N ASP A 203 26.84 -3.01 -0.39
CA ASP A 203 27.91 -2.06 -0.11
C ASP A 203 29.14 -2.35 -1.00
N PRO A 204 29.56 -1.41 -1.87
CA PRO A 204 30.89 -1.43 -2.42
C PRO A 204 31.65 -0.24 -1.84
N THR A 205 32.33 -0.48 -0.72
CA THR A 205 33.56 0.26 -0.42
C THR A 205 34.50 0.10 -1.62
N GLY A 206 34.67 1.16 -2.40
CA GLY A 206 35.48 1.15 -3.62
C GLY A 206 35.66 2.56 -4.17
N ASP A 207 36.59 3.27 -3.55
CA ASP A 207 37.28 4.46 -4.06
C ASP A 207 37.53 4.38 -5.59
N ASP A 208 36.91 5.24 -6.40
CA ASP A 208 37.63 5.93 -7.48
C ASP A 208 36.88 7.19 -7.93
N ALA A 209 37.66 8.25 -8.12
CA ALA A 209 37.20 9.58 -8.45
C ALA A 209 37.17 9.80 -9.97
N THR A 210 36.42 10.85 -10.35
CA THR A 210 36.46 11.61 -11.62
C THR A 210 35.56 11.14 -12.78
N ARG A 211 34.44 11.85 -12.96
CA ARG A 211 34.18 12.61 -14.20
C ARG A 211 32.95 13.53 -14.04
N ASP A 212 33.21 14.83 -14.17
CA ASP A 212 32.20 15.84 -14.51
C ASP A 212 31.78 15.67 -15.98
N ASP A 213 30.49 15.52 -16.25
CA ASP A 213 29.87 16.00 -17.48
C ASP A 213 28.38 16.34 -17.22
N PRO A 214 27.90 17.56 -17.50
CA PRO A 214 26.56 17.99 -17.15
C PRO A 214 25.65 18.01 -18.39
N THR A 215 25.14 16.88 -18.87
CA THR A 215 23.97 16.89 -19.75
C THR A 215 23.30 15.50 -19.79
N ASP A 216 22.35 15.26 -18.90
CA ASP A 216 21.28 14.32 -19.19
C ASP A 216 20.00 14.76 -18.46
N ALA A 217 19.03 15.22 -19.24
CA ALA A 217 17.70 15.53 -18.76
C ALA A 217 16.99 14.21 -18.46
N GLN A 218 17.15 13.76 -17.23
CA GLN A 218 16.44 12.62 -16.68
C GLN A 218 14.93 12.85 -16.87
N PRO A 219 14.21 11.95 -17.56
CA PRO A 219 12.76 12.03 -17.61
C PRO A 219 12.24 11.96 -16.18
N ALA A 220 11.35 12.89 -15.82
CA ALA A 220 10.76 12.97 -14.50
C ALA A 220 10.21 11.60 -14.11
N ARG A 221 10.82 10.99 -13.08
CA ARG A 221 10.21 9.87 -12.37
C ARG A 221 8.78 10.29 -11.98
N PRO A 222 7.78 9.41 -12.10
CA PRO A 222 6.51 9.60 -11.41
C PRO A 222 6.84 9.88 -9.94
N ALA A 223 6.22 10.91 -9.36
CA ALA A 223 6.40 11.25 -7.96
C ALA A 223 6.23 9.99 -7.11
N ASP A 224 7.23 9.70 -6.28
CA ASP A 224 7.13 8.70 -5.23
C ASP A 224 5.86 9.02 -4.41
N PRO A 225 4.88 8.11 -4.29
CA PRO A 225 3.62 8.36 -3.59
C PRO A 225 3.81 8.63 -2.08
N THR A 226 5.05 8.55 -1.57
CA THR A 226 5.41 8.95 -0.21
C THR A 226 6.00 10.35 -0.08
N SER A 227 6.13 11.10 -1.19
CA SER A 227 6.47 12.52 -1.16
C SER A 227 5.27 13.35 -0.72
N GLU A 228 4.82 13.15 0.52
CA GLU A 228 3.96 14.11 1.21
C GLU A 228 4.78 15.39 1.38
N GLU A 229 4.58 16.36 0.49
CA GLU A 229 5.04 17.72 0.76
C GLU A 229 4.42 18.14 2.09
N PRO A 230 5.22 18.52 3.11
CA PRO A 230 4.68 18.71 4.46
C PRO A 230 3.61 19.80 4.44
N ALA A 231 2.42 19.45 4.94
CA ALA A 231 1.30 20.37 5.10
C ALA A 231 1.80 21.67 5.74
N ARG A 232 1.38 22.81 5.19
CA ARG A 232 1.78 24.11 5.75
C ARG A 232 1.18 24.22 7.16
N PRO A 233 1.86 24.95 8.08
CA PRO A 233 1.39 25.11 9.46
C PRO A 233 -0.06 25.60 9.60
N ASP A 234 -0.58 26.28 8.58
CA ASP A 234 -1.92 26.88 8.55
C ASP A 234 -2.96 26.03 7.79
N ASP A 235 -2.58 24.88 7.23
CA ASP A 235 -3.54 24.02 6.55
C ASP A 235 -4.49 23.40 7.59
N PRO A 236 -5.82 23.50 7.40
CA PRO A 236 -6.79 22.97 8.36
C PRO A 236 -6.63 21.44 8.45
N VAL A 237 -6.45 20.93 9.67
CA VAL A 237 -6.47 19.49 9.93
C VAL A 237 -7.90 19.00 9.83
N ILE A 238 -8.21 18.21 8.81
CA ILE A 238 -9.53 17.64 8.60
C ILE A 238 -9.52 16.20 9.12
N PRO A 239 -10.19 15.91 10.25
CA PRO A 239 -10.25 14.55 10.78
C PRO A 239 -11.21 13.70 9.95
N TRP A 240 -10.94 12.39 9.92
CA TRP A 240 -11.91 11.40 9.52
C TRP A 240 -13.10 11.36 10.49
N ASP A 241 -14.29 11.07 9.98
CA ASP A 241 -15.39 10.62 10.82
C ASP A 241 -15.04 9.24 11.37
N LEU A 242 -15.32 9.02 12.66
CA LEU A 242 -15.03 7.74 13.29
C LEU A 242 -16.02 6.68 12.81
N VAL A 243 -15.49 5.52 12.46
CA VAL A 243 -16.31 4.36 12.11
C VAL A 243 -17.05 3.82 13.35
N ALA A 244 -18.22 3.22 13.12
CA ALA A 244 -18.94 2.52 14.17
C ALA A 244 -18.26 1.15 14.44
N MET A 245 -17.27 1.15 15.34
CA MET A 245 -16.51 -0.06 15.71
C MET A 245 -17.23 -0.85 16.82
N PRO A 246 -17.59 -2.14 16.61
CA PRO A 246 -18.11 -2.97 17.69
C PRO A 246 -17.04 -3.24 18.77
N ASP A 247 -17.39 -3.12 20.05
CA ASP A 247 -16.47 -3.36 21.18
C ASP A 247 -15.78 -4.73 21.13
N SER A 248 -16.51 -5.77 20.72
CA SER A 248 -15.95 -7.12 20.58
C SER A 248 -14.88 -7.18 19.50
N LEU A 249 -15.05 -6.45 18.41
CA LEU A 249 -14.11 -6.40 17.30
C LEU A 249 -12.89 -5.53 17.65
N ALA A 250 -13.10 -4.39 18.30
CA ALA A 250 -12.02 -3.55 18.82
C ALA A 250 -11.12 -4.34 19.79
N ARG A 251 -11.73 -5.12 20.68
CA ARG A 251 -11.00 -5.99 21.62
C ARG A 251 -10.24 -7.08 20.88
N ALA A 252 -10.87 -7.79 19.95
CA ALA A 252 -10.22 -8.83 19.17
C ALA A 252 -9.02 -8.32 18.37
N ALA A 253 -9.13 -7.15 17.72
CA ALA A 253 -8.02 -6.52 17.01
C ALA A 253 -6.86 -6.15 17.96
N THR A 254 -7.18 -5.63 19.14
CA THR A 254 -6.20 -5.29 20.17
C THR A 254 -5.48 -6.54 20.68
N GLU A 255 -6.24 -7.58 21.01
CA GLU A 255 -5.72 -8.86 21.49
C GLU A 255 -4.88 -9.57 20.41
N SER A 256 -5.31 -9.52 19.15
CA SER A 256 -4.59 -10.09 18.01
C SER A 256 -3.21 -9.44 17.86
N LEU A 257 -3.14 -8.10 17.81
CA LEU A 257 -1.85 -7.40 17.71
C LEU A 257 -0.95 -7.67 18.92
N ALA A 258 -1.48 -7.59 20.14
CA ALA A 258 -0.71 -7.87 21.35
C ALA A 258 -0.18 -9.31 21.38
N THR A 259 -1.02 -10.29 20.99
CA THR A 259 -0.63 -11.70 20.90
C THR A 259 0.40 -11.94 19.81
N GLY A 260 0.37 -11.16 18.72
CA GLY A 260 1.35 -11.22 17.64
C GLY A 260 2.79 -10.95 18.09
N PHE A 261 2.99 -10.23 19.19
CA PHE A 261 4.31 -10.08 19.84
C PHE A 261 4.63 -11.20 20.84
N GLY A 262 3.60 -11.91 21.32
CA GLY A 262 3.73 -13.02 22.26
C GLY A 262 4.55 -12.65 23.50
N ASP A 263 5.63 -13.40 23.71
CA ASP A 263 6.67 -13.12 24.69
C ASP A 263 7.96 -12.86 23.92
N PRO A 264 8.34 -11.60 23.64
CA PRO A 264 9.46 -11.30 22.77
C PRO A 264 10.80 -11.89 23.23
N ASP A 265 10.98 -12.17 24.53
CA ASP A 265 12.20 -12.81 25.05
C ASP A 265 12.22 -14.33 24.87
N ALA A 266 11.08 -14.91 24.49
CA ALA A 266 10.88 -16.33 24.29
C ALA A 266 10.05 -16.61 23.03
N TYR A 267 10.13 -15.75 22.01
CA TYR A 267 9.20 -15.75 20.88
C TYR A 267 9.19 -17.07 20.10
N TRP A 268 10.36 -17.57 19.72
CA TRP A 268 10.51 -18.79 18.91
C TRP A 268 10.41 -20.05 19.76
N GLY A 269 9.69 -21.06 19.28
CA GLY A 269 9.62 -22.39 19.92
C GLY A 269 8.19 -22.92 20.04
N ASP A 270 8.04 -24.19 20.43
CA ASP A 270 6.72 -24.75 20.75
C ASP A 270 6.17 -24.05 22.01
N PRO A 271 4.98 -23.42 21.96
CA PRO A 271 4.36 -22.82 23.14
C PRO A 271 4.17 -23.80 24.31
N ARG A 272 4.18 -25.10 24.04
CA ARG A 272 4.05 -26.19 25.02
C ARG A 272 5.40 -26.67 25.57
N ASP A 273 6.53 -26.27 24.96
CA ASP A 273 7.88 -26.58 25.42
C ASP A 273 8.62 -25.34 25.91
N THR A 274 8.52 -25.10 27.22
CA THR A 274 9.19 -23.99 27.89
C THR A 274 10.72 -24.06 27.92
N ARG A 275 11.34 -25.18 27.53
CA ARG A 275 12.80 -25.39 27.66
C ARG A 275 13.60 -25.08 26.40
N GLY A 276 12.94 -24.85 25.27
CA GLY A 276 13.56 -24.58 23.97
C GLY A 276 13.22 -23.23 23.35
N ARG A 277 12.65 -22.29 24.11
CA ARG A 277 12.24 -21.00 23.56
C ARG A 277 13.42 -20.05 23.38
N ALA A 278 13.44 -19.33 22.27
CA ALA A 278 14.48 -18.34 21.93
C ALA A 278 13.85 -16.95 21.71
N PRO A 279 14.58 -15.86 22.03
CA PRO A 279 14.06 -14.51 21.86
C PRO A 279 13.80 -14.18 20.40
N LEU A 280 12.88 -13.24 20.16
CA LEU A 280 12.49 -12.74 18.85
C LEU A 280 13.72 -12.32 18.03
N ALA A 281 14.63 -11.56 18.65
CA ALA A 281 15.94 -11.24 18.10
C ALA A 281 17.05 -11.59 19.10
N GLN A 282 18.22 -12.00 18.61
CA GLN A 282 19.34 -12.38 19.47
C GLN A 282 19.83 -11.20 20.32
N GLY A 283 19.82 -11.36 21.65
CA GLY A 283 20.27 -10.33 22.60
C GLY A 283 19.13 -9.46 23.15
N MET A 284 17.89 -9.73 22.75
CA MET A 284 16.68 -9.19 23.36
C MET A 284 16.42 -9.81 24.75
N SER A 285 16.01 -9.00 25.72
CA SER A 285 15.68 -9.44 27.08
C SER A 285 14.82 -8.40 27.84
N GLY A 286 14.22 -8.82 28.95
CA GLY A 286 13.39 -7.97 29.79
C GLY A 286 12.17 -7.40 29.06
N SER A 287 11.55 -8.17 28.16
CA SER A 287 10.44 -7.67 27.37
C SER A 287 9.10 -7.63 28.10
N SER A 288 8.25 -6.71 27.68
CA SER A 288 6.86 -6.63 28.10
C SER A 288 5.98 -6.09 26.97
N VAL A 289 4.75 -6.57 26.92
CA VAL A 289 3.73 -6.11 25.97
C VAL A 289 2.55 -5.59 26.76
N THR A 290 2.20 -4.33 26.54
CA THR A 290 1.10 -3.66 27.25
C THR A 290 0.14 -2.97 26.29
N VAL A 291 -1.14 -2.92 26.66
CA VAL A 291 -2.16 -2.20 25.91
C VAL A 291 -2.46 -0.89 26.65
N VAL A 292 -2.41 0.23 25.93
CA VAL A 292 -2.60 1.57 26.48
C VAL A 292 -3.68 2.32 25.71
N GLY A 293 -4.52 3.06 26.44
CA GLY A 293 -5.57 3.89 25.87
C GLY A 293 -6.86 3.13 25.55
N GLU A 294 -7.81 3.88 25.01
CA GLU A 294 -9.13 3.37 24.61
C GLU A 294 -9.35 3.68 23.12
N TRP A 295 -10.24 2.93 22.47
CA TRP A 295 -10.55 3.12 21.06
C TRP A 295 -11.00 4.59 20.80
N PRO A 296 -10.57 5.22 19.68
CA PRO A 296 -9.68 4.71 18.62
C PRO A 296 -8.19 4.92 18.91
N ARG A 297 -7.82 5.39 20.10
CA ARG A 297 -6.43 5.72 20.47
C ARG A 297 -5.69 4.55 21.12
N THR A 298 -6.26 3.35 21.13
CA THR A 298 -5.59 2.15 21.65
C THR A 298 -4.25 1.93 20.96
N ARG A 299 -3.21 1.67 21.76
CA ARG A 299 -1.85 1.34 21.34
C ARG A 299 -1.40 0.05 22.00
N VAL A 300 -0.62 -0.75 21.26
CA VAL A 300 0.20 -1.82 21.83
C VAL A 300 1.61 -1.27 22.00
N VAL A 301 2.12 -1.34 23.22
CA VAL A 301 3.47 -0.87 23.59
C VAL A 301 4.31 -2.09 23.93
N VAL A 302 5.38 -2.28 23.16
CA VAL A 302 6.35 -3.36 23.33
C VAL A 302 7.63 -2.73 23.86
N GLU A 303 8.00 -3.08 25.09
CA GLU A 303 9.24 -2.63 25.71
C GLU A 303 10.20 -3.80 25.83
N PHE A 304 11.50 -3.58 25.62
CA PHE A 304 12.54 -4.59 25.77
C PHE A 304 13.92 -3.95 25.93
N ARG A 305 14.90 -4.75 26.34
CA ARG A 305 16.33 -4.38 26.36
C ARG A 305 17.05 -5.15 25.27
N HIS A 306 18.10 -4.56 24.72
CA HIS A 306 18.92 -5.22 23.70
C HIS A 306 20.41 -5.03 23.96
N ALA A 307 21.20 -6.08 23.73
CA ALA A 307 22.65 -6.07 23.97
C ALA A 307 23.41 -4.99 23.18
N SER A 308 22.93 -4.60 21.99
CA SER A 308 23.55 -3.53 21.18
C SER A 308 23.29 -2.10 21.71
N ARG A 309 22.38 -1.94 22.68
CA ARG A 309 21.99 -0.67 23.30
C ARG A 309 22.02 -0.78 24.84
N PRO A 310 23.19 -1.06 25.45
CA PRO A 310 23.29 -1.30 26.88
C PRO A 310 22.85 -0.07 27.68
N GLY A 311 22.06 -0.29 28.72
CA GLY A 311 21.55 0.75 29.62
C GLY A 311 20.28 1.46 29.13
N LEU A 312 19.84 1.23 27.89
CA LEU A 312 18.58 1.77 27.37
C LEU A 312 17.43 0.76 27.49
N LEU A 313 16.21 1.29 27.58
CA LEU A 313 14.97 0.57 27.31
C LEU A 313 14.52 0.92 25.90
N LEU A 314 14.28 -0.05 25.05
CA LEU A 314 13.73 0.15 23.71
C LEU A 314 12.22 0.01 23.78
N ARG A 315 11.49 0.88 23.09
CA ARG A 315 10.04 0.87 23.06
C ARG A 315 9.53 1.01 21.63
N ARG A 316 8.70 0.07 21.20
CA ARG A 316 7.91 0.19 19.97
C ARG A 316 6.45 0.44 20.34
N THR A 317 5.87 1.50 19.80
CA THR A 317 4.46 1.85 20.04
C THR A 317 3.67 1.72 18.74
N LEU A 318 2.69 0.82 18.72
CA LEU A 318 1.92 0.49 17.52
C LEU A 318 0.46 0.92 17.68
N PRO A 319 -0.10 1.71 16.74
CA PRO A 319 -1.52 1.97 16.71
C PRO A 319 -2.31 0.70 16.37
N VAL A 320 -3.32 0.37 17.18
CA VAL A 320 -4.29 -0.69 16.83
C VAL A 320 -5.29 -0.18 15.80
N PHE A 321 -5.61 1.11 15.86
CA PHE A 321 -6.56 1.76 14.96
C PHE A 321 -5.95 2.99 14.30
N ASP A 322 -6.34 3.23 13.06
CA ASP A 322 -6.01 4.43 12.32
C ASP A 322 -6.86 5.64 12.79
N ALA A 323 -6.72 6.78 12.13
CA ALA A 323 -7.41 8.00 12.56
C ALA A 323 -8.92 8.02 12.33
N ALA A 324 -9.45 7.15 11.48
CA ALA A 324 -10.89 6.93 11.34
C ALA A 324 -11.40 5.91 12.35
N GLY A 325 -10.53 5.34 13.20
CA GLY A 325 -10.88 4.28 14.13
C GLY A 325 -11.01 2.90 13.49
N ARG A 326 -10.53 2.73 12.25
CA ARG A 326 -10.47 1.45 11.54
C ARG A 326 -9.30 0.63 12.06
N ILE A 327 -9.41 -0.69 12.02
CA ILE A 327 -8.33 -1.60 12.41
C ILE A 327 -7.13 -1.35 11.51
N ALA A 328 -6.01 -0.97 12.09
CA ALA A 328 -4.75 -0.85 11.37
C ALA A 328 -4.17 -2.26 11.18
N THR A 329 -3.86 -2.62 9.93
CA THR A 329 -3.14 -3.85 9.62
C THR A 329 -1.70 -3.70 10.11
N ALA A 330 -1.23 -4.70 10.84
CA ALA A 330 0.10 -4.78 11.42
C ALA A 330 0.60 -6.23 11.33
N GLU A 331 0.28 -6.88 10.21
CA GLU A 331 0.78 -8.20 9.90
C GLU A 331 2.32 -8.17 9.95
N TYR A 332 2.90 -9.22 10.53
CA TYR A 332 4.34 -9.34 10.71
C TYR A 332 5.01 -8.20 11.54
N ALA A 333 4.27 -7.41 12.32
CA ALA A 333 4.87 -6.33 13.10
C ALA A 333 6.00 -6.80 14.06
N ALA A 334 5.89 -8.01 14.62
CA ALA A 334 6.96 -8.61 15.41
C ALA A 334 8.18 -9.00 14.55
N ILE A 335 7.96 -9.47 13.32
CA ILE A 335 9.04 -9.80 12.38
C ILE A 335 9.74 -8.52 11.89
N HIS A 336 9.01 -7.45 11.58
CA HIS A 336 9.61 -6.16 11.26
C HIS A 336 10.45 -5.64 12.44
N LEU A 337 9.99 -5.81 13.70
CA LEU A 337 10.82 -5.46 14.86
C LEU A 337 12.09 -6.31 14.95
N MET A 338 12.01 -7.60 14.69
CA MET A 338 13.19 -8.46 14.63
C MET A 338 14.17 -7.95 13.57
N GLU A 339 13.68 -7.67 12.36
CA GLU A 339 14.49 -7.18 11.24
C GLU A 339 15.18 -5.85 11.58
N ASP A 340 14.44 -4.88 12.13
CA ASP A 340 14.99 -3.57 12.56
C ASP A 340 16.15 -3.76 13.57
N VAL A 341 15.98 -4.70 14.50
CA VAL A 341 16.98 -4.99 15.54
C VAL A 341 18.21 -5.72 14.96
N GLU A 342 18.00 -6.72 14.12
CA GLU A 342 19.08 -7.57 13.57
C GLU A 342 19.89 -6.85 12.49
N THR A 343 19.25 -6.01 11.68
CA THR A 343 19.91 -5.18 10.66
C THR A 343 20.51 -3.89 11.25
N GLY A 344 20.26 -3.61 12.52
CA GLY A 344 20.79 -2.43 13.21
C GLY A 344 20.14 -1.12 12.76
N GLN A 345 18.96 -1.16 12.12
CA GLN A 345 18.15 0.00 11.73
C GLN A 345 17.47 0.70 12.92
N LEU A 346 18.08 0.61 14.11
CA LEU A 346 17.62 1.26 15.32
C LEU A 346 18.09 2.72 15.34
N PRO A 347 17.24 3.66 15.81
CA PRO A 347 17.66 5.05 16.02
C PRO A 347 18.95 5.17 16.86
N PRO A 348 19.72 6.26 16.69
CA PRO A 348 20.94 6.46 17.44
C PRO A 348 20.64 6.60 18.94
N ALA A 349 21.52 6.08 19.80
CA ALA A 349 21.33 6.08 21.25
C ALA A 349 21.11 7.49 21.85
N GLY A 350 21.67 8.54 21.23
CA GLY A 350 21.49 9.93 21.64
C GLY A 350 20.06 10.48 21.42
N ALA A 351 19.21 9.77 20.67
CA ALA A 351 17.79 10.11 20.52
C ALA A 351 16.96 9.69 21.73
N ALA A 352 17.52 8.88 22.64
CA ALA A 352 16.82 8.42 23.82
C ALA A 352 16.41 9.58 24.74
N ARG A 353 15.20 9.48 25.29
CA ARG A 353 14.65 10.42 26.27
C ARG A 353 14.37 9.67 27.55
N ASP A 354 14.90 10.15 28.67
CA ASP A 354 14.74 9.53 29.99
C ASP A 354 15.12 8.03 30.03
N GLY A 355 16.15 7.66 29.25
CA GLY A 355 16.63 6.28 29.15
C GLY A 355 15.80 5.37 28.24
N ILE A 356 14.79 5.91 27.56
CA ILE A 356 13.93 5.19 26.60
C ILE A 356 14.29 5.61 25.17
N LEU A 357 14.54 4.63 24.32
CA LEU A 357 14.71 4.79 22.89
C LEU A 357 13.43 4.30 22.19
N GLU A 358 12.69 5.21 21.57
CA GLU A 358 11.58 4.82 20.69
C GLU A 358 12.17 4.21 19.42
N VAL A 359 11.67 3.03 19.02
CA VAL A 359 12.15 2.26 17.87
C VAL A 359 11.05 1.95 16.89
#